data_AF-D7G036-F1
#
_entry.id   AF-D7G036-F1
#
_cell.length_a   1.000
_cell.length_b   1.000
_cell.length_c   1.000
_cell.angle_alpha   90.00
_cell.angle_beta   90.00
_cell.angle_gamma   90.00
#
_symmetry.space_group_name_H-M   'P 1'
#
loop_
_entity.id
_entity.type
_entity.pdbx_description
1 polymer ?
#
loop_
_entity_poly.entity_id
_entity_poly.type
_entity_poly.pdbx_seq_one_letter_code
_entity_poly.pdbx_strand_id
1 'polypeptide(L)'
;MQDKLTAPPEFDGPVRDRKCTDIIFTLAIIIMWITMTVVGISSVQQGDVRELLAPTDYEGNLCGFDDGYEDRGKLYYANNVGSGVCEKSCPSNDNST
;
A
#
# COMPACT_ATOMS: atom_id res chain seq x y z
N MET A 1 -22.70 49.50 -5.28
CA MET A 1 -21.33 49.98 -5.04
C MET A 1 -20.94 49.41 -3.68
N GLN A 2 -19.90 48.58 -3.61
CA GLN A 2 -19.44 48.03 -2.35
C GLN A 2 -18.69 49.13 -1.62
N ASP A 3 -19.15 49.51 -0.42
CA ASP A 3 -18.43 50.44 0.42
C ASP A 3 -17.12 49.79 0.86
N LYS A 4 -16.01 50.40 0.45
CA LYS A 4 -14.68 49.97 0.85
C LYS A 4 -14.53 50.22 2.35
N LEU A 5 -14.68 49.18 3.17
CA LEU A 5 -14.42 49.26 4.61
C LEU A 5 -12.96 49.68 4.82
N THR A 6 -12.77 50.92 5.29
CA THR A 6 -11.47 51.44 5.69
C THR A 6 -11.26 51.11 7.16
N ALA A 7 -10.17 50.42 7.47
CA ALA A 7 -9.86 50.07 8.84
C ALA A 7 -9.51 51.33 9.66
N PRO A 8 -10.00 51.47 10.91
CA PRO A 8 -9.64 52.58 11.78
C PRO A 8 -8.13 52.55 12.10
N PRO A 9 -7.51 53.69 12.44
CA PRO A 9 -6.06 53.79 12.70
C PRO A 9 -5.58 52.95 13.90
N GLU A 10 -6.49 52.53 14.77
CA GLU A 10 -6.24 51.60 15.90
C GLU A 10 -6.44 50.11 15.54
N PHE A 11 -6.79 49.80 14.29
CA PHE A 11 -7.03 48.42 13.87
C PHE A 11 -5.73 47.65 13.70
N ASP A 12 -5.37 46.91 14.74
CA ASP A 12 -4.15 46.09 14.76
C ASP A 12 -4.30 44.69 14.13
N GLY A 13 -5.45 44.46 13.47
CA GLY A 13 -5.74 43.23 12.76
C GLY A 13 -5.68 41.95 13.61
N PRO A 14 -5.96 40.79 12.99
CA PRO A 14 -5.89 39.48 13.66
C PRO A 14 -4.45 38.95 13.82
N VAL A 15 -3.45 39.82 13.80
CA VAL A 15 -2.02 39.45 13.86
C VAL A 15 -1.41 39.72 15.23
N ARG A 16 -1.99 40.64 16.02
CA ARG A 16 -1.43 41.08 17.31
C ARG A 16 -1.37 39.98 18.38
N ASP A 17 -2.40 39.15 18.48
CA ASP A 17 -2.55 38.14 19.55
C ASP A 17 -2.53 36.69 19.04
N ARG A 18 -1.63 36.38 18.10
CA ARG A 18 -1.47 35.00 17.62
C ARG A 18 -0.72 34.16 18.65
N LYS A 19 -1.43 33.24 19.31
CA LYS A 19 -0.79 32.15 20.06
C LYS A 19 -0.26 31.10 19.08
N CYS A 20 0.94 30.58 19.35
CA CYS A 20 1.53 29.53 18.51
C CYS A 20 0.80 28.20 18.75
N THR A 21 -0.21 27.89 17.93
CA THR A 21 -0.95 26.63 17.96
C THR A 21 -0.23 25.48 17.23
N ASP A 22 0.92 25.75 16.63
CA ASP A 22 1.61 24.83 15.71
C ASP A 22 2.49 23.79 16.42
N ILE A 23 2.83 24.00 17.69
CA ILE A 23 3.75 23.11 18.43
C ILE A 23 3.14 21.70 18.61
N ILE A 24 1.88 21.63 19.01
CA ILE A 24 1.19 20.34 19.24
C ILE A 24 1.02 19.58 17.91
N PHE A 25 0.61 20.27 16.85
CA PHE A 25 0.43 19.65 15.53
C PHE A 25 1.76 19.22 14.92
N THR A 26 2.83 20.01 15.08
CA THR A 26 4.17 19.64 14.66
C THR A 26 4.64 18.36 15.35
N LEU A 27 4.45 18.24 16.67
CA LEU A 27 4.78 17.03 17.42
C LEU A 27 3.96 15.81 16.95
N ALA A 28 2.65 15.99 16.72
CA ALA A 28 1.78 14.94 16.23
C ALA A 28 2.22 14.42 14.85
N ILE A 29 2.61 15.32 13.94
CA ILE A 29 3.13 14.96 12.61
C ILE A 29 4.43 14.18 12.75
N ILE A 30 5.37 14.61 13.59
CA ILE A 30 6.64 13.90 13.82
C ILE A 30 6.38 12.47 14.32
N ILE A 31 5.48 12.30 15.30
CA ILE A 31 5.10 10.98 15.82
C ILE A 31 4.50 10.11 14.71
N MET A 32 3.62 10.67 13.88
CA MET A 32 3.02 9.96 12.75
C MET A 32 4.09 9.45 11.78
N TRP A 33 5.06 10.30 11.40
CA TRP A 33 6.15 9.90 10.51
C TRP A 33 6.98 8.76 11.10
N ILE A 34 7.39 8.88 12.36
CA ILE A 34 8.16 7.83 13.06
C ILE A 34 7.37 6.51 13.05
N THR A 35 6.08 6.58 13.39
CA THR A 35 5.22 5.39 13.47
C THR A 35 5.09 4.72 12.10
N MET A 36 4.85 5.49 11.03
CA MET A 36 4.78 4.94 9.67
C MET A 36 6.10 4.32 9.22
N THR A 37 7.23 4.94 9.54
CA THR A 37 8.55 4.38 9.21
C THR A 37 8.80 3.07 9.94
N VAL A 38 8.47 2.97 11.23
CA VAL A 38 8.61 1.73 12.01
C VAL A 38 7.74 0.62 11.44
N VAL A 39 6.48 0.91 11.11
CA VAL A 39 5.57 -0.07 10.51
C VAL A 39 6.11 -0.55 9.16
N GLY A 40 6.56 0.37 8.30
CA GLY A 40 7.12 0.02 6.99
C GLY A 40 8.38 -0.83 7.07
N ILE A 41 9.29 -0.55 8.01
CA ILE A 41 10.48 -1.38 8.23
C ILE A 41 10.07 -2.76 8.75
N SER A 42 9.16 -2.81 9.72
CA SER A 42 8.71 -4.06 10.34
C SER A 42 8.02 -4.97 9.32
N SER A 43 7.21 -4.40 8.42
CA SER A 43 6.52 -5.15 7.38
C SER A 43 7.49 -5.75 6.35
N VAL A 44 8.59 -5.05 6.04
CA VAL A 44 9.60 -5.57 5.09
C VAL A 44 10.47 -6.65 5.73
N GLN A 45 10.79 -6.54 7.03
CA GLN A 45 11.63 -7.52 7.71
C GLN A 45 10.91 -8.84 7.99
N GLN A 46 9.62 -8.78 8.33
CA GLN A 46 8.83 -9.96 8.70
C GLN A 46 7.95 -10.47 7.57
N GLY A 47 7.67 -9.64 6.56
CA GLY A 47 6.86 -10.02 5.40
C GLY A 47 7.68 -10.79 4.36
N ASP A 48 7.00 -11.65 3.61
CA ASP A 48 7.59 -12.30 2.45
C ASP A 48 7.25 -11.52 1.17
N VAL A 49 8.25 -10.86 0.58
CA VAL A 49 8.08 -10.10 -0.67
C VAL A 49 7.74 -11.02 -1.84
N ARG A 50 8.06 -12.32 -1.75
CA ARG A 50 7.79 -13.28 -2.81
C ARG A 50 6.30 -13.49 -3.02
N GLU A 51 5.50 -13.41 -1.96
CA GLU A 51 4.04 -13.51 -2.03
C GLU A 51 3.43 -12.43 -2.94
N LEU A 52 4.07 -11.27 -3.04
CA LEU A 52 3.60 -10.17 -3.89
C LEU A 52 3.96 -10.34 -5.37
N LEU A 53 5.04 -11.05 -5.66
CA LEU A 53 5.61 -11.19 -7.01
C LEU A 53 5.23 -12.51 -7.67
N ALA A 54 5.04 -13.56 -6.86
CA ALA A 54 4.75 -14.89 -7.32
C ALA A 54 3.24 -15.11 -7.44
N PRO A 55 2.80 -15.91 -8.44
CA PRO A 55 1.40 -16.29 -8.52
C PRO A 55 1.07 -17.40 -7.50
N THR A 56 -0.15 -17.38 -7.00
CA THR A 56 -0.69 -18.36 -6.05
C THR A 56 -1.69 -19.29 -6.73
N ASP A 57 -1.64 -20.57 -6.38
CA ASP A 57 -2.59 -21.61 -6.78
C ASP A 57 -3.97 -21.41 -6.09
N TYR A 58 -5.03 -22.09 -6.55
CA TYR A 58 -6.34 -22.09 -5.91
C TYR A 58 -6.33 -22.63 -4.46
N GLU A 59 -5.32 -23.42 -4.11
CA GLU A 59 -5.09 -23.95 -2.76
C GLU A 59 -4.27 -23.01 -1.85
N GLY A 60 -3.81 -21.87 -2.37
CA GLY A 60 -3.00 -20.92 -1.61
C GLY A 60 -1.49 -21.18 -1.65
N ASN A 61 -1.03 -22.15 -2.45
CA ASN A 61 0.40 -22.45 -2.58
C ASN A 61 1.11 -21.47 -3.53
N LEU A 62 2.33 -21.07 -3.18
CA LEU A 62 3.14 -20.14 -3.97
C LEU A 62 3.93 -20.89 -5.05
N CYS A 63 3.58 -20.69 -6.32
CA CYS A 63 4.20 -21.37 -7.45
C CYS A 63 5.71 -21.03 -7.53
N GLY A 64 6.57 -22.05 -7.49
CA GLY A 64 8.03 -21.89 -7.57
C GLY A 64 8.75 -21.60 -6.25
N PHE A 65 8.03 -21.55 -5.12
CA PHE A 65 8.63 -21.21 -3.81
C PHE A 65 8.22 -22.15 -2.67
N ASP A 66 7.00 -22.67 -2.66
CA ASP A 66 6.55 -23.60 -1.62
C ASP A 66 7.15 -25.01 -1.80
N ASP A 67 7.30 -25.72 -0.68
CA ASP A 67 7.80 -27.09 -0.64
C ASP A 67 6.96 -28.01 -1.54
N GLY A 68 7.58 -28.55 -2.60
CA GLY A 68 6.92 -29.39 -3.61
C GLY A 68 6.40 -28.66 -4.84
N TYR A 69 6.51 -27.32 -4.88
CA TYR A 69 6.14 -26.46 -6.00
C TYR A 69 7.31 -25.69 -6.62
N GLU A 70 8.53 -25.88 -6.11
CA GLU A 70 9.77 -25.24 -6.60
C GLU A 70 10.01 -25.42 -8.11
N ASP A 71 9.59 -26.57 -8.65
CA ASP A 71 9.75 -26.92 -10.05
C ASP A 71 8.60 -26.42 -10.95
N ARG A 72 7.53 -25.85 -10.36
CA ARG A 72 6.31 -25.40 -11.03
C ARG A 72 6.09 -23.89 -10.86
N GLY A 73 6.98 -23.09 -11.44
CA GLY A 73 6.94 -21.62 -11.30
C GLY A 73 5.92 -20.88 -12.17
N LYS A 74 5.07 -21.57 -12.94
CA LYS A 74 4.08 -20.94 -13.84
C LYS A 74 2.66 -21.23 -13.38
N LEU A 75 1.81 -20.21 -13.41
CA LEU A 75 0.38 -20.36 -13.15
C LEU A 75 -0.37 -20.66 -14.45
N TYR A 76 -1.17 -21.72 -14.44
CA TYR A 76 -2.05 -22.11 -15.53
C TYR A 76 -3.51 -22.04 -15.09
N TYR A 77 -4.36 -21.31 -15.82
CA TYR A 77 -5.79 -21.24 -15.54
C TYR A 77 -6.51 -22.44 -16.14
N ALA A 78 -7.01 -23.33 -15.29
CA ALA A 78 -7.71 -24.55 -15.71
C ALA A 78 -9.17 -24.30 -16.16
N ASN A 79 -9.72 -23.12 -15.86
CA ASN A 79 -11.07 -22.73 -16.28
C ASN A 79 -11.20 -21.21 -16.47
N ASN A 80 -12.31 -20.78 -17.08
CA ASN A 80 -12.66 -19.36 -17.27
C ASN A 80 -13.12 -18.65 -15.98
N VAL A 81 -13.18 -19.36 -14.85
CA VAL A 81 -13.60 -18.85 -13.54
C VAL A 81 -12.39 -18.39 -12.71
N GLY A 82 -11.17 -18.60 -13.21
CA GLY A 82 -9.93 -18.15 -12.58
C GLY A 82 -9.30 -19.16 -11.63
N SER A 83 -9.66 -20.45 -11.70
CA SER A 83 -8.94 -21.50 -10.96
C SER A 83 -7.58 -21.73 -11.62
N GLY A 84 -6.53 -21.10 -11.05
CA GLY A 84 -5.14 -21.27 -11.48
C GLY A 84 -4.47 -22.43 -10.74
N VAL A 85 -3.63 -23.20 -11.43
CA VAL A 85 -2.81 -24.32 -10.91
C VAL A 85 -1.34 -24.08 -11.25
N CYS A 86 -0.42 -24.41 -10.34
CA CYS A 86 1.01 -24.34 -10.61
C CYS A 86 1.48 -25.48 -11.54
N GLU A 87 2.17 -25.14 -12.63
CA GLU A 87 2.67 -26.10 -13.62
C GLU A 87 4.08 -25.75 -14.14
N LYS A 88 4.83 -26.74 -14.62
CA LYS A 88 6.19 -26.58 -15.15
C LYS A 88 6.20 -25.93 -16.54
N SER A 89 5.25 -26.34 -17.37
CA SER A 89 5.16 -25.96 -18.78
C SER A 89 3.70 -25.89 -19.20
N CYS A 90 3.37 -24.95 -20.10
CA CYS A 90 2.02 -24.89 -20.65
C CYS A 90 1.67 -26.23 -21.31
N PRO A 91 0.54 -26.87 -20.94
CA PRO A 91 0.10 -28.08 -21.62
C PRO A 91 -0.15 -27.74 -23.10
N SER A 92 0.41 -28.53 -24.02
CA SER A 92 0.36 -28.26 -25.46
C SER A 92 -0.86 -28.89 -26.16
N ASN A 93 -1.77 -29.51 -25.40
CA ASN A 93 -2.93 -30.23 -25.94
C ASN A 93 -4.17 -29.83 -25.12
N ASP A 94 -4.76 -28.70 -25.49
CA ASP A 94 -5.97 -28.20 -24.87
C ASP A 94 -7.15 -29.09 -25.31
N ASN A 95 -7.50 -30.13 -24.53
CA ASN A 95 -8.90 -30.58 -24.48
C ASN A 95 -9.64 -29.75 -23.44
N SER A 96 -9.66 -28.44 -23.68
CA SER A 96 -10.49 -27.50 -22.93
C SER A 96 -11.86 -27.46 -23.60
N THR A 97 -12.61 -28.56 -23.50
CA THR A 97 -14.05 -28.59 -23.77
C THR A 97 -14.82 -28.66 -22.47
#